data_AF-A0A9D8VQU3-F1
#
_entry.id   AF-A0A9D8VQU3-F1
#
_cell.length_a   1.000
_cell.length_b   1.000
_cell.length_c   1.000
_cell.angle_alpha   90.00
_cell.angle_beta   90.00
_cell.angle_gamma   90.00
#
_symmetry.space_group_name_H-M   'P 1'
#
loop_
_entity.id
_entity.type
_entity.pdbx_description
1 polymer ?
#
loop_
_entity_poly.entity_id
_entity_poly.type
_entity_poly.pdbx_seq_one_letter_code
_entity_poly.pdbx_strand_id
1 'polypeptide(L)'
;MATTQQPEKRTDALDLLRTGLAEAQATVRAYDTKAQIVGVGYIFALGIVSQINGLLPEPGEFGLPALLVAWLVIIFPIPLFGHVLYPTRKTAPGVGASEHNGFGHVLYLDASKRLLADAVRKSALDTDPLKAFSFELVAVSSLRELKRKRFLRGLYASALSFGFLFAAQVYRLI
;
A
#
# COMPACT_ATOMS: atom_id res chain seq x y z
N MET A 1 0.77 -32.96 -38.18
CA MET A 1 1.84 -32.23 -37.46
C MET A 1 1.23 -31.06 -36.72
N ALA A 2 0.70 -31.24 -35.49
CA ALA A 2 0.15 -30.15 -34.67
C ALA A 2 -0.11 -30.58 -33.21
N THR A 3 0.90 -31.10 -32.49
CA THR A 3 0.67 -31.57 -31.11
C THR A 3 1.79 -31.22 -30.11
N THR A 4 2.87 -30.58 -30.55
CA THR A 4 4.04 -30.26 -29.69
C THR A 4 4.08 -28.83 -29.14
N GLN A 5 3.28 -27.88 -29.65
CA GLN A 5 3.34 -26.47 -29.21
C GLN A 5 2.57 -26.14 -27.91
N GLN A 6 1.71 -27.04 -27.44
CA GLN A 6 0.83 -26.79 -26.30
C GLN A 6 1.53 -26.86 -24.91
N PRO A 7 2.48 -27.77 -24.65
CA PRO A 7 3.20 -27.78 -23.37
C PRO A 7 4.20 -26.62 -23.22
N GLU A 8 4.85 -26.21 -24.31
CA GLU A 8 5.83 -25.09 -24.32
C GLU A 8 5.13 -23.76 -23.99
N LYS A 9 4.04 -23.43 -24.70
CA LYS A 9 3.23 -22.23 -24.42
C LYS A 9 2.64 -22.19 -23.01
N ARG A 10 2.34 -23.35 -22.42
CA ARG A 10 1.83 -23.44 -21.04
C ARG A 10 2.91 -23.09 -20.02
N THR A 11 4.14 -23.55 -20.24
CA THR A 11 5.30 -23.24 -19.39
C THR A 11 5.65 -21.76 -19.46
N ASP A 12 5.71 -21.19 -20.67
CA ASP A 12 5.98 -19.76 -20.87
C ASP A 12 4.92 -18.88 -20.17
N ALA A 13 3.64 -19.25 -20.29
CA ALA A 13 2.56 -18.54 -19.62
C ALA A 13 2.67 -18.61 -18.09
N LEU A 14 3.06 -19.77 -17.54
CA LEU A 14 3.29 -19.94 -16.11
C LEU A 14 4.47 -19.09 -15.61
N ASP A 15 5.56 -19.04 -16.37
CA ASP A 15 6.75 -18.26 -16.02
C ASP A 15 6.49 -16.75 -16.10
N LEU A 16 5.71 -16.30 -17.08
CA LEU A 16 5.22 -14.92 -17.15
C LEU A 16 4.36 -14.56 -15.93
N LEU A 17 3.42 -15.42 -15.54
CA LEU A 17 2.56 -15.20 -14.38
C LEU A 17 3.35 -15.17 -13.07
N ARG A 18 4.33 -16.07 -12.89
CA ARG A 18 5.21 -16.09 -11.72
C ARG A 18 6.06 -14.82 -11.63
N THR A 19 6.66 -14.42 -12.74
CA THR A 19 7.47 -13.19 -12.83
C THR A 19 6.61 -11.97 -12.50
N GLY A 20 5.43 -11.85 -13.12
CA GLY A 20 4.50 -10.75 -12.85
C GLY A 20 4.03 -10.72 -11.40
N LEU A 21 3.79 -11.88 -10.78
CA LEU A 21 3.39 -11.97 -9.38
C LEU A 21 4.52 -11.53 -8.44
N ALA A 22 5.76 -11.98 -8.70
CA ALA A 22 6.93 -11.58 -7.93
C ALA A 22 7.14 -10.06 -7.98
N GLU A 23 7.03 -9.47 -9.17
CA GLU A 23 7.15 -8.02 -9.36
C GLU A 23 6.03 -7.25 -8.65
N ALA A 24 4.79 -7.74 -8.72
CA ALA A 24 3.66 -7.13 -8.04
C ALA A 24 3.84 -7.15 -6.51
N GLN A 25 4.31 -8.27 -5.94
CA GLN A 25 4.62 -8.40 -4.52
C GLN A 25 5.76 -7.47 -4.08
N ALA A 26 6.84 -7.41 -4.88
CA ALA A 26 7.97 -6.50 -4.63
C ALA A 26 7.49 -5.04 -4.61
N THR A 27 6.64 -4.65 -5.57
CA THR A 27 6.09 -3.30 -5.63
C THR A 27 5.19 -2.98 -4.44
N VAL A 28 4.37 -3.93 -3.97
CA VAL A 28 3.53 -3.77 -2.78
C VAL A 28 4.38 -3.47 -1.53
N ARG A 29 5.52 -4.17 -1.36
CA ARG A 29 6.47 -3.91 -0.26
C ARG A 29 7.19 -2.58 -0.44
N ALA A 30 7.54 -2.22 -1.67
CA ALA A 30 8.18 -0.94 -1.97
C ALA A 30 7.31 0.25 -1.56
N TYR A 31 5.96 0.17 -1.67
CA TYR A 31 5.08 1.22 -1.17
C TYR A 31 5.11 1.38 0.35
N ASP A 32 5.32 0.30 1.11
CA ASP A 32 5.46 0.37 2.57
C ASP A 32 6.74 1.13 2.94
N THR A 33 7.86 0.78 2.31
CA THR A 33 9.14 1.45 2.50
C THR A 33 9.08 2.92 2.05
N LYS A 34 8.45 3.22 0.91
CA LYS A 34 8.24 4.60 0.46
C LYS A 34 7.43 5.41 1.46
N ALA A 35 6.34 4.86 2.00
CA ALA A 35 5.53 5.54 3.01
C ALA A 35 6.31 5.80 4.30
N GLN A 36 7.13 4.85 4.77
CA GLN A 36 7.98 5.03 5.93
C GLN A 36 9.03 6.12 5.72
N ILE A 37 9.77 6.09 4.61
CA ILE A 37 10.81 7.09 4.29
C ILE A 37 10.19 8.48 4.18
N VAL A 38 9.10 8.62 3.43
CA VAL A 38 8.45 9.93 3.23
C VAL A 38 7.83 10.43 4.55
N GLY A 39 7.22 9.54 5.34
CA GLY A 39 6.68 9.91 6.65
C GLY A 39 7.75 10.44 7.62
N VAL A 40 8.90 9.76 7.70
CA VAL A 40 10.05 10.23 8.51
C VAL A 40 10.59 11.54 7.95
N GLY A 41 10.75 11.65 6.63
CA GLY A 41 11.21 12.87 5.97
C GLY A 41 10.30 14.07 6.22
N TYR A 42 8.98 13.85 6.23
CA TYR A 42 7.99 14.88 6.54
C TYR A 42 8.13 15.40 7.97
N ILE A 43 8.22 14.50 8.96
CA ILE A 43 8.40 14.88 10.38
C ILE A 43 9.71 15.64 10.57
N PHE A 44 10.78 15.15 9.94
CA PHE A 44 12.09 15.80 9.99
C PHE A 44 12.05 17.21 9.38
N ALA A 45 11.42 17.37 8.23
CA ALA A 45 11.25 18.67 7.58
C ALA A 45 10.42 19.63 8.45
N LEU A 46 9.34 19.17 9.09
CA LEU A 46 8.60 19.99 10.06
C LEU A 46 9.49 20.47 11.22
N GLY A 47 10.38 19.61 11.72
CA GLY A 47 11.34 19.97 12.77
C GLY A 47 12.29 21.10 12.34
N ILE A 48 12.85 21.01 11.13
CA ILE A 48 13.70 22.06 10.55
C ILE A 48 12.91 23.37 10.40
N VAL A 49 11.73 23.29 9.79
CA VAL A 49 10.86 24.44 9.53
C VAL A 49 10.47 25.14 10.84
N SER A 50 10.17 24.37 11.89
CA SER A 50 9.89 24.88 13.23
C SER A 50 11.07 25.62 13.85
N GLN A 51 12.30 25.13 13.68
CA GLN A 51 13.50 25.73 14.28
C GLN A 51 13.95 27.00 13.58
N ILE A 52 13.83 27.06 12.25
CA ILE A 52 14.35 28.17 11.45
C ILE A 52 13.46 29.42 11.58
N ASN A 53 12.14 29.26 11.66
CA ASN A 53 11.21 30.37 11.41
C ASN A 53 10.10 30.57 12.45
N GLY A 54 10.04 29.81 13.56
CA GLY A 54 8.90 29.91 14.49
C GLY A 54 7.54 29.67 13.79
N LEU A 55 7.57 28.82 12.75
CA LEU A 55 6.47 28.61 11.80
C LEU A 55 5.30 27.82 12.39
N LEU A 56 5.49 27.25 13.58
CA LEU A 56 4.40 26.63 14.31
C LEU A 56 3.47 27.73 14.85
N PRO A 57 2.16 27.48 14.92
CA PRO A 57 1.24 28.50 15.36
C PRO A 57 1.45 28.76 16.86
N GLU A 58 1.79 29.99 17.22
CA GLU A 58 2.10 30.39 18.59
C GLU A 58 0.81 30.80 19.35
N PRO A 59 0.72 30.49 20.65
CA PRO A 59 -0.39 30.94 21.49
C PRO A 59 -0.32 32.46 21.69
N GLY A 60 -1.00 33.21 20.84
CA GLY A 60 -1.06 34.68 20.91
C GLY A 60 -1.48 35.37 19.62
N GLU A 61 -1.21 34.75 18.47
CA GLU A 61 -1.51 35.33 17.14
C GLU A 61 -2.86 34.91 16.57
N PHE A 62 -3.39 33.77 17.02
CA PHE A 62 -4.62 33.18 16.52
C PHE A 62 -5.56 32.79 17.65
N GLY A 63 -6.86 32.96 17.44
CA GLY A 63 -7.87 32.38 18.34
C GLY A 63 -7.72 30.85 18.41
N LEU A 64 -8.08 30.27 19.55
CA LEU A 64 -7.99 28.83 19.84
C LEU A 64 -8.50 27.91 18.69
N PRO A 65 -9.60 28.24 17.99
CA PRO A 65 -10.06 27.45 16.84
C PRO A 65 -9.07 27.41 15.66
N ALA A 66 -8.44 28.52 15.33
CA ALA A 66 -7.48 28.60 14.22
C ALA A 66 -6.17 27.86 14.55
N LEU A 67 -5.73 27.91 15.80
CA LEU A 67 -4.61 27.12 16.31
C LEU A 67 -4.86 25.61 16.13
N LEU A 68 -6.05 25.13 16.49
CA LEU A 68 -6.43 23.72 16.33
C LEU A 68 -6.47 23.29 14.87
N VAL A 69 -7.02 24.12 13.97
CA VAL A 69 -7.05 23.83 12.53
C VAL A 69 -5.63 23.75 11.95
N ALA A 70 -4.75 24.67 12.32
CA ALA A 70 -3.37 24.66 11.84
C ALA A 70 -2.63 23.38 12.31
N TRP A 71 -2.78 22.99 13.57
CA TRP A 71 -2.22 21.74 14.08
C TRP A 71 -2.81 20.51 13.40
N LEU A 72 -4.11 20.52 13.11
CA LEU A 72 -4.76 19.44 12.36
C LEU A 72 -4.12 19.32 10.98
N VAL A 73 -3.95 20.41 10.24
CA VAL A 73 -3.34 20.42 8.90
C VAL A 73 -1.88 19.93 8.93
N ILE A 74 -1.12 20.27 9.98
CA ILE A 74 0.28 19.85 10.15
C ILE A 74 0.39 18.36 10.50
N ILE A 75 -0.46 17.86 11.40
CA ILE A 75 -0.38 16.48 11.89
C ILE A 75 -1.06 15.50 10.93
N PHE A 76 -2.13 15.90 10.24
CA PHE A 76 -2.97 15.04 9.41
C PHE A 76 -2.25 14.17 8.38
N PRO A 77 -1.14 14.60 7.73
CA PRO A 77 -0.40 13.74 6.80
C PRO A 77 0.29 12.53 7.46
N ILE A 78 0.65 12.61 8.75
CA ILE A 78 1.36 11.55 9.47
C ILE A 78 0.54 10.23 9.50
N PRO A 79 -0.71 10.21 10.00
CA PRO A 79 -1.51 8.99 10.00
C PRO A 79 -1.84 8.49 8.58
N LEU A 80 -1.85 9.35 7.56
CA LEU A 80 -2.06 8.91 6.17
C LEU A 80 -0.93 8.02 5.67
N PHE A 81 0.33 8.31 6.02
CA PHE A 81 1.45 7.42 5.71
C PHE A 81 1.37 6.10 6.47
N GLY A 82 0.95 6.13 7.74
CA GLY A 82 0.65 4.92 8.50
C GLY A 82 -0.47 4.07 7.86
N HIS A 83 -1.50 4.72 7.31
CA HIS A 83 -2.62 4.06 6.64
C HIS A 83 -2.22 3.34 5.34
N VAL A 84 -1.08 3.68 4.72
CA VAL A 84 -0.51 2.95 3.57
C VAL A 84 -0.12 1.52 3.96
N LEU A 85 0.25 1.29 5.23
CA LEU A 85 0.68 0.00 5.76
C LEU A 85 -0.50 -0.96 6.02
N TYR A 86 -1.70 -0.42 6.26
CA TYR A 86 -2.85 -1.19 6.74
C TYR A 86 -3.70 -1.95 5.69
N PRO A 87 -3.63 -1.73 4.35
CA PRO A 87 -4.24 -2.69 3.46
C PRO A 87 -3.35 -3.94 3.48
N THR A 88 -3.81 -4.93 4.24
CA THR A 88 -3.21 -6.26 4.26
C THR A 88 -3.99 -7.14 3.28
N ARG A 89 -3.43 -8.28 2.91
CA ARG A 89 -4.08 -9.20 1.96
C ARG A 89 -5.52 -9.60 2.38
N LYS A 90 -5.83 -9.53 3.69
CA LYS A 90 -7.16 -9.77 4.27
C LYS A 90 -8.19 -8.66 3.99
N THR A 91 -7.74 -7.45 3.68
CA THR A 91 -8.58 -6.28 3.41
C THR A 91 -8.49 -5.79 1.96
N ALA A 92 -7.68 -6.44 1.13
CA ALA A 92 -7.72 -6.25 -0.31
C ALA A 92 -9.11 -6.65 -0.82
N PRO A 93 -9.76 -5.85 -1.70
CA PRO A 93 -11.03 -6.24 -2.29
C PRO A 93 -10.81 -7.57 -3.00
N GLY A 94 -11.37 -8.64 -2.44
CA GLY A 94 -11.31 -9.95 -3.05
C GLY A 94 -11.99 -9.86 -4.41
N VAL A 95 -11.24 -10.13 -5.47
CA VAL A 95 -11.86 -10.55 -6.72
C VAL A 95 -12.65 -11.81 -6.36
N GLY A 96 -13.98 -11.67 -6.25
CA GLY A 96 -14.91 -12.73 -5.89
C GLY A 96 -14.61 -13.45 -4.57
N ALA A 97 -15.14 -12.96 -3.45
CA ALA A 97 -15.20 -13.74 -2.20
C ALA A 97 -15.89 -15.11 -2.38
N SER A 98 -16.72 -15.23 -3.42
CA SER A 98 -17.41 -16.45 -3.83
C SER A 98 -16.54 -17.46 -4.60
N GLU A 99 -15.42 -17.04 -5.20
CA GLU A 99 -14.50 -17.91 -5.95
C GLU A 99 -13.33 -18.42 -5.08
N HIS A 100 -13.07 -17.80 -3.93
CA HIS A 100 -12.05 -18.22 -2.96
C HIS A 100 -12.25 -19.65 -2.40
N ASN A 101 -13.46 -20.20 -2.50
CA ASN A 101 -13.78 -21.55 -2.02
C ASN A 101 -13.34 -22.67 -2.99
N GLY A 102 -13.00 -22.34 -4.24
CA GLY A 102 -12.62 -23.34 -5.27
C GLY A 102 -11.12 -23.44 -5.51
N PHE A 103 -10.36 -22.39 -5.22
CA PHE A 103 -8.91 -22.33 -5.44
C PHE A 103 -8.23 -22.47 -4.09
N GLY A 104 -7.94 -23.71 -3.71
CA GLY A 104 -7.32 -24.05 -2.44
C GLY A 104 -6.13 -23.15 -2.13
N HIS A 105 -5.93 -22.89 -0.84
CA HIS A 105 -4.86 -22.08 -0.25
C HIS A 105 -3.44 -22.61 -0.55
N VAL A 106 -3.08 -22.84 -1.82
CA VAL A 106 -1.83 -23.48 -2.23
C VAL A 106 -0.65 -22.52 -2.12
N LEU A 107 -0.86 -21.24 -2.43
CA LEU A 107 0.20 -20.22 -2.39
C LEU A 107 0.34 -19.53 -1.03
N TYR A 108 -0.76 -19.43 -0.26
CA TYR A 108 -0.78 -18.75 1.03
C TYR A 108 -1.56 -19.54 2.06
N LEU A 109 -0.84 -20.12 3.00
CA LEU A 109 -1.38 -20.87 4.12
C LEU A 109 -1.73 -19.91 5.24
N ASP A 110 -2.94 -20.01 5.77
CA ASP A 110 -3.31 -19.27 6.97
C ASP A 110 -2.72 -19.98 8.19
N ALA A 111 -1.71 -19.38 8.81
CA ALA A 111 -1.04 -19.92 10.00
C ALA A 111 -1.99 -20.08 11.21
N SER A 112 -3.14 -19.40 11.21
CA SER A 112 -4.15 -19.56 12.26
C SER A 112 -4.96 -20.85 12.12
N LYS A 113 -4.95 -21.48 10.94
CA LYS A 113 -5.57 -22.78 10.70
C LYS A 113 -4.50 -23.85 10.89
N ARG A 114 -4.78 -24.85 11.74
CA ARG A 114 -3.93 -26.04 11.89
C ARG A 114 -4.05 -26.90 10.63
N LEU A 115 -3.30 -26.53 9.59
CA LEU A 115 -3.30 -27.22 8.30
C LEU A 115 -2.38 -28.45 8.41
N LEU A 116 -2.93 -29.65 8.19
CA LEU A 116 -2.11 -30.85 8.03
C LEU A 116 -1.36 -30.77 6.68
N ALA A 117 -0.09 -31.17 6.66
CA ALA A 117 0.73 -31.19 5.45
C ALA A 117 0.06 -31.97 4.30
N ASP A 118 -0.67 -33.04 4.62
CA ASP A 118 -1.41 -33.83 3.63
C ASP A 118 -2.58 -33.08 3.00
N ALA A 119 -3.25 -32.20 3.75
CA ALA A 119 -4.31 -31.37 3.20
C ALA A 119 -3.76 -30.35 2.20
N VAL A 120 -2.59 -29.76 2.50
CA VAL A 120 -1.88 -28.84 1.59
C VAL A 120 -1.43 -29.59 0.33
N ARG A 121 -0.84 -30.78 0.48
CA ARG A 121 -0.42 -31.62 -0.64
C ARG A 121 -1.60 -31.98 -1.56
N LYS A 122 -2.74 -32.36 -0.98
CA LYS A 122 -3.95 -32.68 -1.74
C LYS A 122 -4.48 -31.46 -2.51
N SER A 123 -4.56 -30.29 -1.85
CA SER A 123 -4.97 -29.05 -2.53
C SER A 123 -4.00 -28.65 -3.65
N ALA A 124 -2.70 -28.87 -3.49
CA ALA A 124 -1.70 -28.57 -4.52
C ALA A 124 -1.83 -29.46 -5.76
N LEU A 125 -2.24 -30.73 -5.58
CA LEU A 125 -2.45 -31.68 -6.69
C LEU A 125 -3.75 -31.41 -7.45
N ASP A 126 -4.81 -30.98 -6.77
CA ASP A 126 -6.13 -30.73 -7.38
C ASP A 126 -6.22 -29.35 -8.08
N THR A 127 -5.27 -28.45 -7.87
CA THR A 127 -5.34 -27.06 -8.36
C THR A 127 -4.58 -26.86 -9.67
N ASP A 128 -5.24 -26.27 -10.68
CA ASP A 128 -4.56 -25.84 -11.91
C ASP A 128 -3.64 -24.63 -11.63
N PRO A 129 -2.31 -24.75 -11.83
CA PRO A 129 -1.37 -23.69 -11.52
C PRO A 129 -1.63 -22.40 -12.30
N LEU A 130 -2.10 -22.49 -13.56
CA LEU A 130 -2.39 -21.30 -14.37
C LEU A 130 -3.49 -20.43 -13.74
N LYS A 131 -4.56 -21.06 -13.25
CA LYS A 131 -5.67 -20.37 -12.60
C LYS A 131 -5.27 -19.81 -11.24
N ALA A 132 -4.48 -20.55 -10.46
CA ALA A 132 -3.99 -20.09 -9.16
C ALA A 132 -3.11 -18.85 -9.27
N PHE A 133 -2.14 -18.85 -10.19
CA PHE A 133 -1.23 -17.72 -10.37
C PHE A 133 -1.93 -16.50 -10.99
N SER A 134 -2.85 -16.69 -11.94
CA SER A 134 -3.58 -15.58 -12.55
C SER A 134 -4.51 -14.90 -11.53
N PHE A 135 -5.23 -15.68 -10.73
CA PHE A 135 -6.04 -15.16 -9.64
C PHE A 135 -5.21 -14.34 -8.66
N GLU A 136 -4.07 -14.89 -8.22
CA GLU A 136 -3.19 -14.22 -7.26
C GLU A 136 -2.60 -12.92 -7.84
N LEU A 137 -2.20 -12.94 -9.10
CA LEU A 137 -1.66 -11.77 -9.77
C LEU A 137 -2.66 -10.62 -9.77
N VAL A 138 -3.95 -10.88 -10.05
CA VAL A 138 -4.99 -9.84 -10.03
C VAL A 138 -5.22 -9.33 -8.61
N ALA A 139 -5.26 -10.22 -7.60
CA ALA A 139 -5.43 -9.84 -6.21
C ALA A 139 -4.28 -8.94 -5.70
N VAL A 140 -3.03 -9.34 -5.94
CA VAL A 140 -1.84 -8.55 -5.56
C VAL A 140 -1.76 -7.24 -6.34
N SER A 141 -2.12 -7.24 -7.63
CA SER A 141 -2.16 -6.03 -8.44
C SER A 141 -3.20 -5.02 -7.93
N SER A 142 -4.36 -5.50 -7.47
CA SER A 142 -5.39 -4.66 -6.86
C SER A 142 -4.92 -4.06 -5.54
N LEU A 143 -4.23 -4.87 -4.71
CA LEU A 143 -3.60 -4.39 -3.48
C LEU A 143 -2.54 -3.31 -3.75
N ARG A 144 -1.71 -3.51 -4.78
CA ARG A 144 -0.72 -2.52 -5.22
C ARG A 144 -1.36 -1.18 -5.56
N GLU A 145 -2.46 -1.18 -6.31
CA GLU A 145 -3.14 0.05 -6.70
C GLU A 145 -3.78 0.75 -5.49
N LEU A 146 -4.32 -0.01 -4.52
CA LEU A 146 -4.83 0.55 -3.28
C LEU A 146 -3.72 1.23 -2.46
N LYS A 147 -2.55 0.59 -2.32
CA LYS A 147 -1.39 1.19 -1.66
C LYS A 147 -0.92 2.45 -2.38
N ARG A 148 -0.83 2.42 -3.71
CA ARG A 148 -0.51 3.59 -4.54
C ARG A 148 -1.44 4.76 -4.24
N LYS A 149 -2.76 4.54 -4.24
CA LYS A 149 -3.76 5.59 -3.98
C LYS A 149 -3.62 6.15 -2.56
N ARG A 150 -3.40 5.31 -1.55
CA ARG A 150 -3.20 5.75 -0.16
C ARG A 150 -1.91 6.56 -0.02
N PHE A 151 -0.83 6.11 -0.65
CA PHE A 151 0.45 6.81 -0.66
C PHE A 151 0.32 8.19 -1.31
N LEU A 152 -0.33 8.29 -2.48
CA LEU A 152 -0.59 9.57 -3.14
C LEU A 152 -1.42 10.52 -2.27
N ARG A 153 -2.44 10.02 -1.56
CA ARG A 153 -3.21 10.85 -0.61
C ARG A 153 -2.34 11.43 0.50
N GLY A 154 -1.46 10.62 1.11
CA GLY A 154 -0.50 11.10 2.11
C GLY A 154 0.47 12.13 1.55
N LEU A 155 0.97 11.89 0.33
CA LEU A 155 1.86 12.82 -0.36
C LEU A 155 1.18 14.16 -0.65
N TYR A 156 -0.04 14.15 -1.20
CA TYR A 156 -0.80 15.36 -1.46
C TYR A 156 -1.14 16.12 -0.16
N ALA A 157 -1.54 15.41 0.90
CA ALA A 157 -1.79 16.04 2.20
C ALA A 157 -0.53 16.72 2.76
N SER A 158 0.64 16.10 2.60
CA SER A 158 1.92 16.68 3.03
C SER A 158 2.27 17.94 2.24
N ALA A 159 2.09 17.90 0.92
CA ALA A 159 2.31 19.06 0.05
C ALA A 159 1.35 20.21 0.39
N LEU A 160 0.07 19.92 0.62
CA LEU A 160 -0.92 20.90 1.07
C LEU A 160 -0.55 21.49 2.43
N SER A 161 -0.03 20.67 3.35
CA SER A 161 0.40 21.14 4.67
C SER A 161 1.55 22.14 4.58
N PHE A 162 2.59 21.83 3.78
CA PHE A 162 3.68 22.79 3.54
C PHE A 162 3.20 24.03 2.78
N GLY A 163 2.29 23.88 1.82
CA GLY A 163 1.68 25.02 1.13
C GLY A 163 0.90 25.92 2.08
N PHE A 164 0.17 25.34 3.03
CA PHE A 164 -0.54 26.08 4.07
C PHE A 164 0.43 26.82 4.99
N LEU A 165 1.48 26.17 5.47
CA LEU A 165 2.52 26.80 6.28
C LEU A 165 3.18 27.97 5.56
N PHE A 166 3.52 27.79 4.28
CA PHE A 166 4.08 28.84 3.44
C PHE A 166 3.12 30.02 3.27
N ALA A 167 1.84 29.76 2.96
CA ALA A 167 0.83 30.81 2.82
C ALA A 167 0.62 31.58 4.13
N ALA A 168 0.55 30.87 5.27
CA ALA A 168 0.45 31.49 6.59
C ALA A 168 1.66 32.39 6.89
N GLN A 169 2.86 31.96 6.49
CA GLN A 169 4.07 32.77 6.64
C GLN A 169 4.04 34.04 5.80
N VAL A 170 3.68 33.92 4.52
CA VAL A 170 3.57 35.09 3.63
C VAL A 170 2.53 36.07 4.18
N TYR A 171 1.41 35.57 4.71
CA TYR A 171 0.39 36.42 5.33
C TYR A 171 0.89 37.16 6.57
N ARG A 172 1.73 36.53 7.42
CA ARG A 172 2.34 37.22 8.57
C ARG A 172 3.31 38.33 8.17
N LEU A 173 3.90 38.24 6.97
CA LEU A 173 4.91 39.19 6.48
C LEU A 173 4.31 40.43 5.80
N ILE A 174 3.08 40.34 5.30
CA ILE A 174 2.33 41.42 4.63
C ILE A 174 1.56 42.22 5.68
#